data_AF-A0A0C2S754-F1
#
_entry.id   AF-A0A0C2S754-F1
#
_cell.length_a   1.000
_cell.length_b   1.000
_cell.length_c   1.000
_cell.angle_alpha   90.00
_cell.angle_beta   90.00
_cell.angle_gamma   90.00
#
_symmetry.space_group_name_H-M   'P 1'
#
loop_
_entity.id
_entity.type
_entity.pdbx_description
1 polymer ?
#
loop_
_entity_poly.entity_id
_entity_poly.type
_entity_poly.pdbx_seq_one_letter_code
_entity_poly.pdbx_strand_id
1 'polypeptide(L)'
;TVPWSANNHALVWSLIGLVEETENRKVLVGKGKSENSSGESKSKVFKRIAEKLIPQFSKGDKRIKSKWDSLRKLYQDQAKLLLQTGGGMDPNDESKETDKPLCYRVPVSGPDATTTPEARNL
;
A
#
# COMPACT_ATOMS: atom_id res chain seq x y z
N THR A 1 -12.00 -5.63 18.22
CA THR A 1 -11.16 -4.91 17.24
C THR A 1 -10.27 -5.90 16.53
N VAL A 2 -10.02 -5.76 15.22
CA VAL A 2 -9.15 -6.68 14.47
C VAL A 2 -7.68 -6.34 14.78
N PRO A 3 -6.84 -7.32 15.20
CA PRO A 3 -5.47 -7.06 15.63
C PRO A 3 -4.51 -6.93 14.42
N TRP A 4 -4.66 -5.87 13.63
CA TRP A 4 -3.91 -5.66 12.39
C TRP A 4 -2.38 -5.57 12.55
N SER A 5 -1.89 -5.26 13.76
CA SER A 5 -0.45 -5.14 14.05
C SER A 5 0.13 -6.36 14.75
N ALA A 6 -0.68 -7.36 15.11
CA ALA A 6 -0.18 -8.58 15.73
C ALA A 6 0.64 -9.42 14.75
N ASN A 7 1.58 -10.21 15.29
CA ASN A 7 2.41 -11.16 14.52
C ASN A 7 3.08 -10.49 13.31
N ASN A 8 3.76 -9.36 13.53
CA ASN A 8 4.43 -8.60 12.49
C ASN A 8 3.53 -8.28 11.28
N HIS A 9 2.31 -7.79 11.57
CA HIS A 9 1.32 -7.44 10.54
C HIS A 9 0.86 -8.61 9.66
N ALA A 10 0.94 -9.86 10.12
CA ALA A 10 0.56 -11.05 9.34
C ALA A 10 -0.82 -10.92 8.65
N LEU A 11 -1.84 -10.41 9.35
CA LEU A 11 -3.18 -10.21 8.78
C LEU A 11 -3.21 -9.17 7.64
N VAL A 12 -2.35 -8.16 7.70
CA VAL A 12 -2.22 -7.17 6.62
C VAL A 12 -1.60 -7.81 5.39
N TRP A 13 -0.55 -8.62 5.58
CA TRP A 13 0.08 -9.36 4.48
C TRP A 13 -0.87 -10.37 3.84
N SER A 14 -1.62 -11.13 4.64
CA SER A 14 -2.66 -12.02 4.13
C SER A 14 -3.76 -11.27 3.39
N LEU A 15 -4.18 -10.10 3.88
CA LEU A 15 -5.14 -9.26 3.17
C LEU A 15 -4.61 -8.80 1.80
N ILE A 16 -3.35 -8.35 1.73
CA ILE A 16 -2.72 -7.94 0.46
C ILE A 16 -2.69 -9.11 -0.52
N GLY A 17 -2.20 -10.29 -0.09
CA GLY A 17 -2.13 -11.47 -0.94
C GLY A 17 -3.50 -11.91 -1.47
N LEU A 18 -4.55 -11.85 -0.63
CA LEU A 18 -5.92 -12.13 -1.07
C LEU A 18 -6.44 -11.12 -2.09
N VAL A 19 -6.10 -9.83 -1.95
CA VAL A 19 -6.50 -8.81 -2.93
C VAL A 19 -5.76 -8.98 -4.26
N GLU A 20 -4.53 -9.48 -4.24
CA GLU A 20 -3.71 -9.72 -5.44
C GLU A 20 -4.16 -10.94 -6.27
N GLU A 21 -4.93 -11.87 -5.67
CA GLU A 21 -5.57 -12.95 -6.42
C GLU A 21 -6.30 -12.39 -7.66
N THR A 22 -6.05 -12.95 -8.84
CA THR A 22 -6.50 -12.42 -10.13
C THR A 22 -7.98 -12.04 -10.16
N GLU A 23 -8.83 -12.89 -9.58
CA GLU A 23 -10.27 -12.67 -9.50
C GLU A 23 -10.64 -11.45 -8.64
N ASN A 24 -9.93 -11.22 -7.54
CA ASN A 24 -10.18 -10.08 -6.64
C ASN A 24 -9.55 -8.80 -7.17
N ARG A 25 -8.30 -8.88 -7.63
CA ARG A 25 -7.51 -7.75 -8.14
C ARG A 25 -8.24 -7.00 -9.24
N LYS A 26 -8.83 -7.75 -10.16
CA LYS A 26 -9.57 -7.25 -11.31
C LYS A 26 -10.73 -6.32 -10.92
N VAL A 27 -11.36 -6.59 -9.78
CA VAL A 27 -12.50 -5.84 -9.25
C VAL A 27 -12.07 -4.71 -8.31
N LEU A 28 -11.06 -4.98 -7.48
CA LEU A 28 -10.65 -4.06 -6.41
C LEU A 28 -9.64 -3.01 -6.89
N VAL A 29 -8.65 -3.44 -7.66
CA VAL A 29 -7.55 -2.58 -8.14
C VAL A 29 -7.86 -2.09 -9.54
N GLY A 30 -8.22 -3.02 -10.44
CA GLY A 30 -8.54 -2.74 -11.83
C GLY A 30 -8.15 -3.90 -12.75
N LYS A 31 -8.61 -3.83 -14.00
CA LYS A 31 -8.34 -4.81 -15.05
C LYS A 31 -7.06 -4.47 -15.83
N GLY A 32 -6.37 -5.47 -16.36
CA GLY A 32 -5.33 -5.27 -17.36
C GLY A 32 -5.90 -4.72 -18.68
N LYS A 33 -5.04 -4.14 -19.54
CA LYS A 33 -5.47 -3.55 -20.83
C LYS A 33 -6.26 -4.53 -21.71
N SER A 34 -5.89 -5.81 -21.71
CA SER A 34 -6.52 -6.88 -22.48
C SER A 34 -7.64 -7.63 -21.74
N GLU A 35 -7.92 -7.30 -20.48
CA GLU A 35 -8.91 -8.02 -19.67
C GLU A 35 -10.28 -7.32 -19.71
N ASN A 36 -11.36 -8.10 -19.84
CA ASN A 36 -12.75 -7.60 -19.72
C ASN A 36 -13.10 -7.28 -18.27
N SER A 37 -13.90 -6.25 -17.96
CA SER A 37 -14.34 -6.02 -16.58
C SER A 37 -15.13 -7.22 -16.04
N SER A 38 -14.94 -7.57 -14.76
CA SER A 38 -15.86 -8.53 -14.12
C SER A 38 -17.19 -7.82 -13.84
N GLY A 39 -18.32 -8.53 -14.01
CA GLY A 39 -19.64 -8.05 -13.54
C GLY A 39 -19.83 -8.17 -12.03
N GLU A 40 -18.82 -8.61 -11.28
CA GLU A 40 -18.91 -8.81 -9.84
C GLU A 40 -18.77 -7.49 -9.06
N SER A 41 -19.55 -7.35 -7.98
CA SER A 41 -19.48 -6.19 -7.11
C SER A 41 -18.33 -6.26 -6.11
N LYS A 42 -17.73 -5.12 -5.79
CA LYS A 42 -16.68 -5.00 -4.76
C LYS A 42 -17.13 -5.58 -3.41
N SER A 43 -18.41 -5.42 -3.06
CA SER A 43 -18.98 -5.94 -1.81
C SER A 43 -18.92 -7.47 -1.74
N LYS A 44 -19.19 -8.16 -2.86
CA LYS A 44 -19.11 -9.63 -2.94
C LYS A 44 -17.67 -10.11 -2.80
N VAL A 45 -16.73 -9.40 -3.44
CA VAL A 45 -15.29 -9.68 -3.30
C VAL A 45 -14.81 -9.52 -1.86
N PHE A 46 -15.13 -8.40 -1.20
CA PHE A 46 -14.73 -8.20 0.20
C PHE A 46 -15.38 -9.21 1.14
N LYS A 47 -16.59 -9.68 0.85
CA LYS A 47 -17.22 -10.76 1.62
C LYS A 47 -16.42 -12.06 1.51
N ARG A 48 -16.03 -12.46 0.30
CA ARG A 48 -15.18 -13.65 0.06
C ARG A 48 -13.82 -13.53 0.75
N ILE A 49 -13.19 -12.35 0.67
CA ILE A 49 -11.92 -12.09 1.37
C ILE A 49 -12.12 -12.19 2.89
N ALA A 50 -13.23 -11.68 3.42
CA ALA A 50 -13.55 -11.79 4.84
C ALA A 50 -13.71 -13.23 5.30
N GLU A 51 -14.43 -14.04 4.51
CA GLU A 51 -14.62 -15.47 4.76
C GLU A 51 -13.28 -16.22 4.81
N LYS A 52 -12.33 -15.89 3.93
CA LYS A 52 -10.98 -16.50 3.93
C LYS A 52 -10.09 -15.99 5.07
N LEU A 53 -10.08 -14.68 5.33
CA LEU A 53 -9.13 -14.05 6.24
C LEU A 53 -9.53 -14.25 7.71
N ILE A 54 -10.80 -13.99 8.01
CA ILE A 54 -11.35 -14.10 9.37
C ILE A 54 -12.82 -14.53 9.25
N PRO A 55 -13.09 -15.86 9.21
CA PRO A 55 -14.44 -16.40 8.98
C PRO A 55 -15.52 -15.81 9.90
N GLN A 56 -15.16 -15.42 11.14
CA GLN A 56 -16.08 -14.81 12.10
C GLN A 56 -16.62 -13.42 11.69
N PHE A 57 -16.01 -12.76 10.71
CA PHE A 57 -16.40 -11.43 10.21
C PHE A 57 -17.06 -11.46 8.81
N SER A 58 -17.37 -12.64 8.29
CA SER A 58 -17.98 -12.85 6.95
C SER A 58 -19.34 -12.19 6.74
N LYS A 59 -20.09 -11.88 7.81
CA LYS A 59 -21.43 -11.26 7.71
C LYS A 59 -21.36 -9.74 7.57
N GLY A 60 -20.84 -9.26 6.44
CA GLY A 60 -20.93 -7.84 6.07
C GLY A 60 -20.07 -6.90 6.92
N ASP A 61 -19.01 -7.39 7.55
CA ASP A 61 -18.10 -6.56 8.33
C ASP A 61 -17.33 -5.59 7.41
N LYS A 62 -17.47 -4.29 7.69
CA LYS A 62 -16.84 -3.21 6.92
C LYS A 62 -15.35 -3.04 7.24
N ARG A 63 -14.84 -3.64 8.32
CA ARG A 63 -13.46 -3.43 8.81
C ARG A 63 -12.41 -3.81 7.79
N ILE A 64 -12.61 -4.89 7.02
CA ILE A 64 -11.67 -5.32 6.00
C ILE A 64 -11.61 -4.31 4.85
N LYS A 65 -12.77 -3.88 4.36
CA LYS A 65 -12.85 -2.83 3.35
C LYS A 65 -12.18 -1.55 3.84
N SER A 66 -12.50 -1.09 5.04
CA SER A 66 -11.91 0.12 5.61
C SER A 66 -10.39 0.00 5.73
N LYS A 67 -9.86 -1.15 6.18
CA LYS A 67 -8.42 -1.37 6.26
C LYS A 67 -7.76 -1.35 4.89
N TRP A 68 -8.36 -2.00 3.90
CA TRP A 68 -7.89 -1.97 2.52
C TRP A 68 -7.87 -0.54 1.95
N ASP A 69 -8.95 0.23 2.13
CA ASP A 69 -9.04 1.61 1.63
C ASP A 69 -7.94 2.49 2.25
N SER A 70 -7.66 2.32 3.56
CA SER A 70 -6.54 3.00 4.22
C SER A 70 -5.17 2.60 3.67
N LEU A 71 -4.93 1.30 3.46
CA LEU A 71 -3.67 0.80 2.90
C LEU A 71 -3.45 1.31 1.48
N ARG A 72 -4.50 1.25 0.64
CA ARG A 72 -4.46 1.74 -0.73
C ARG A 72 -4.15 3.22 -0.78
N LYS A 73 -4.79 4.02 0.07
CA LYS A 73 -4.54 5.47 0.15
C LYS A 73 -3.10 5.76 0.57
N LEU A 74 -2.63 5.10 1.63
CA LEU A 74 -1.26 5.24 2.11
C LEU A 74 -0.25 4.90 1.00
N TYR A 75 -0.44 3.78 0.31
CA TYR A 75 0.43 3.40 -0.81
C TYR A 75 0.41 4.43 -1.94
N GLN A 76 -0.77 4.93 -2.32
CA GLN A 76 -0.88 5.96 -3.36
C GLN A 76 -0.16 7.24 -2.97
N ASP A 77 -0.27 7.67 -1.71
CA ASP A 77 0.39 8.88 -1.24
C ASP A 77 1.92 8.70 -1.20
N GLN A 78 2.42 7.54 -0.75
CA GLN A 78 3.85 7.22 -0.80
C GLN A 78 4.38 7.11 -2.24
N ALA A 79 3.61 6.48 -3.14
CA ALA A 79 4.00 6.36 -4.55
C ALA A 79 4.06 7.72 -5.26
N LYS A 80 3.18 8.67 -4.91
CA LYS A 80 3.26 10.04 -5.45
C LYS A 80 4.57 10.73 -5.07
N LEU A 81 5.04 10.55 -3.84
CA LEU A 81 6.33 11.11 -3.39
C LEU A 81 7.50 10.55 -4.22
N LEU A 82 7.47 9.25 -4.54
CA LEU A 82 8.49 8.62 -5.37
C LEU A 82 8.46 9.11 -6.83
N LEU A 83 7.28 9.46 -7.34
CA LEU A 83 7.09 9.97 -8.70
C LEU A 83 7.38 11.48 -8.81
N GLN A 84 7.51 12.19 -7.69
CA GLN A 84 7.84 13.61 -7.66
C GLN A 84 9.36 13.81 -7.80
N THR A 85 9.90 13.45 -8.96
CA THR A 85 11.24 13.88 -9.38
C THR A 85 11.11 15.26 -10.06
N GLY A 86 11.53 16.33 -9.39
CA GLY A 86 11.73 17.65 -10.02
C GLY A 86 11.02 18.85 -9.41
N GLY A 87 10.33 18.73 -8.28
CA GLY A 87 9.82 19.90 -7.55
C GLY A 87 10.75 20.26 -6.41
N GLY A 88 11.59 21.29 -6.56
CA GLY A 88 12.45 21.79 -5.49
C GLY A 88 11.62 22.06 -4.22
N MET A 89 12.13 21.63 -3.06
CA MET A 89 11.51 21.92 -1.77
C MET A 89 11.60 23.43 -1.49
N ASP A 90 10.46 24.05 -1.24
CA ASP A 90 10.40 25.36 -0.62
C ASP A 90 10.87 25.19 0.84
N PRO A 91 11.93 25.87 1.30
CA PRO A 91 12.47 25.71 2.64
C PRO A 91 11.51 26.12 3.78
N ASN A 92 10.31 26.62 3.46
CA ASN A 92 9.29 27.02 4.43
C ASN A 92 8.17 26.00 4.66
N ASP A 93 8.20 24.81 4.06
CA ASP A 93 7.16 23.79 4.26
C ASP A 93 7.40 22.97 5.54
N GLU A 94 6.84 23.44 6.66
CA GLU A 94 6.84 22.76 7.97
C GLU A 94 5.84 21.58 8.04
N SER A 95 5.82 20.72 7.03
CA SER A 95 5.00 19.50 7.04
C SER A 95 5.62 18.41 7.94
N LYS A 96 5.32 18.56 9.24
CA LYS A 96 5.37 17.61 10.36
C LYS A 96 6.04 16.25 10.12
N GLU A 97 7.19 16.08 10.77
CA GLU A 97 7.77 14.79 11.15
C GLU A 97 6.69 13.86 11.72
N THR A 98 6.41 12.78 10.99
CA THR A 98 5.79 11.59 11.53
C THR A 98 6.72 10.42 11.20
N ASP A 99 7.19 9.76 12.27
CA ASP A 99 8.02 8.55 12.34
C ASP A 99 8.69 8.10 11.04
N LYS A 100 9.97 8.49 10.91
CA LYS A 100 10.99 7.99 9.97
C LYS A 100 10.44 7.39 8.66
N PRO A 101 10.18 8.24 7.64
CA PRO A 101 10.13 7.73 6.28
C PRO A 101 11.46 7.01 5.97
N LEU A 102 11.38 5.88 5.25
CA LEU A 102 12.54 5.15 4.72
C LEU A 102 13.52 6.16 4.09
N CYS A 103 14.58 6.48 4.83
CA CYS A 103 15.52 7.54 4.49
C CYS A 103 16.56 7.01 3.49
N TYR A 104 16.11 6.49 2.36
CA TYR A 104 16.96 6.33 1.18
C TYR A 104 16.90 7.62 0.37
N ARG A 105 17.25 8.74 1.03
CA ARG A 105 17.36 10.04 0.38
C ARG A 105 18.60 10.01 -0.51
N VAL A 106 18.42 9.81 -1.81
CA VAL A 106 19.49 10.06 -2.78
C VAL A 106 19.50 11.58 -3.02
N PRO A 107 20.55 12.31 -2.61
CA PRO A 107 20.62 13.74 -2.84
C PRO A 107 20.70 14.03 -4.35
N VAL A 108 20.23 15.22 -4.75
CA VAL A 108 20.25 15.69 -6.16
C VAL A 108 21.66 15.70 -6.75
N SER A 109 22.69 15.84 -5.89
CA SER A 109 24.10 15.82 -6.26
C SER A 109 24.66 14.41 -6.53
N GLY A 110 23.88 13.36 -6.30
CA GLY A 110 24.36 11.98 -6.31
C GLY A 110 25.20 11.63 -5.07
N PRO A 111 25.72 10.41 -4.99
CA PRO A 111 26.57 9.98 -3.88
C PRO A 111 27.83 10.86 -3.79
N ASP A 112 28.11 11.35 -2.59
CA ASP A 112 29.28 12.17 -2.28
C ASP A 112 30.33 11.38 -1.47
N ALA A 113 31.41 12.08 -1.06
CA ALA A 113 32.50 11.48 -0.29
C ALA A 113 32.06 10.91 1.07
N THR A 114 30.89 11.31 1.59
CA THR A 114 30.33 10.82 2.86
C THR A 114 29.35 9.66 2.66
N THR A 115 29.02 9.32 1.41
CA THR A 115 28.15 8.18 1.11
C THR A 115 28.84 6.87 1.47
N THR A 116 28.17 6.06 2.30
CA THR A 116 28.71 4.78 2.78
C THR A 116 28.94 3.82 1.60
N PRO A 117 29.91 2.89 1.72
CA PRO A 117 30.25 1.98 0.62
C PRO A 117 29.05 1.15 0.13
N GLU A 118 28.12 0.80 1.02
CA GLU A 118 26.92 0.01 0.72
C GLU A 118 25.88 0.76 -0.11
N ALA A 119 25.93 2.09 -0.10
CA ALA A 119 25.03 2.98 -0.83
C ALA A 119 25.63 3.49 -2.15
N ARG A 120 26.87 3.12 -2.48
CA ARG A 120 27.46 3.33 -3.81
C ARG A 120 26.99 2.18 -4.70
N ASN A 121 26.25 2.50 -5.77
CA ASN A 121 25.80 1.50 -6.74
C ASN A 121 26.99 0.62 -7.17
N LEU A 122 26.80 -0.72 -7.16
CA LEU A 122 27.72 -1.70 -7.74
C LEU A 122 28.04 -1.36 -9.20
#